data_AF-A0A9X8Y744-F1
#
_entry.id   AF-A0A9X8Y744-F1
#
_cell.length_a   1.000
_cell.length_b   1.000
_cell.length_c   1.000
_cell.angle_alpha   90.00
_cell.angle_beta   90.00
_cell.angle_gamma   90.00
#
_symmetry.space_group_name_H-M   'P 1'
#
loop_
_entity.id
_entity.type
_entity.pdbx_description
1 polymer ?
#
loop_
_entity_poly.entity_id
_entity_poly.type
_entity_poly.pdbx_seq_one_letter_code
_entity_poly.pdbx_strand_id
1 'polypeptide(L)' 'MAELTSKELGAIEDQLSVEQLLIKKYQMYSQTSTDPQIKMKCEQIAAKHQNHFDRLMNQLG' A
#
# COMPACT_ATOMS: atom_id res chain seq x y z
N MET A 1 17.49 -15.54 10.95
CA MET A 1 16.50 -14.45 10.92
C MET A 1 15.77 -14.50 12.25
N ALA A 2 15.44 -13.36 12.87
CA ALA A 2 14.58 -13.42 14.05
C ALA A 2 13.20 -13.91 13.60
N GLU A 3 12.72 -15.01 14.17
CA GLU A 3 11.37 -15.49 13.93
C GLU A 3 10.40 -14.41 14.42
N LEU A 4 9.55 -13.91 13.52
CA LEU A 4 8.52 -12.96 13.88
C LEU A 4 7.56 -13.61 14.87
N THR A 5 7.18 -12.88 15.90
CA THR A 5 6.14 -13.33 16.82
C THR A 5 4.77 -13.33 16.12
N SER A 6 3.82 -14.11 16.62
CA SER A 6 2.45 -14.11 16.08
C SER A 6 1.78 -12.73 16.09
N LYS A 7 2.15 -11.87 17.07
CA LYS A 7 1.65 -10.50 17.13
C LYS A 7 2.22 -9.63 16.01
N GLU A 8 3.50 -9.79 15.70
CA GLU A 8 4.16 -9.07 14.60
C GLU A 8 3.62 -9.53 13.24
N LEU A 9 3.40 -10.84 13.06
CA LEU A 9 2.76 -11.37 11.85
C LEU A 9 1.36 -10.78 11.65
N GLY A 10 0.52 -10.78 12.69
CA GLY A 10 -0.81 -10.17 12.61
C GLY A 10 -0.77 -8.68 12.28
N ALA A 11 0.19 -7.93 12.85
CA ALA A 11 0.38 -6.52 12.52
C ALA A 11 0.80 -6.30 11.05
N ILE A 12 1.59 -7.21 10.47
CA ILE A 12 1.96 -7.17 9.05
C ILE A 12 0.74 -7.46 8.17
N GLU A 13 -0.08 -8.45 8.51
CA GLU A 13 -1.31 -8.79 7.79
C GLU A 13 -2.33 -7.62 7.80
N ASP A 14 -2.51 -6.99 8.97
CA ASP A 14 -3.33 -5.79 9.11
C ASP A 14 -2.80 -4.65 8.24
N GLN A 15 -1.48 -4.42 8.26
CA GLN A 15 -0.87 -3.37 7.45
C GLN A 15 -0.97 -3.66 5.95
N LEU A 16 -0.82 -4.90 5.51
CA LEU A 16 -1.03 -5.30 4.11
C LEU A 16 -2.45 -4.96 3.64
N SER A 17 -3.45 -5.19 4.49
CA SER A 17 -4.84 -4.83 4.21
C SER A 17 -5.02 -3.31 4.05
N VAL A 18 -4.36 -2.52 4.91
CA VAL A 18 -4.35 -1.04 4.82
C VAL A 18 -3.67 -0.56 3.54
N GLU A 19 -2.48 -1.07 3.21
CA GLU A 19 -1.76 -0.69 1.98
C GLU A 19 -2.61 -1.02 0.74
N GLN A 20 -3.24 -2.20 0.70
CA GLN A 20 -4.12 -2.58 -0.40
C GLN A 20 -5.32 -1.63 -0.56
N LEU A 21 -5.91 -1.18 0.54
CA LEU A 21 -7.00 -0.20 0.53
C LEU A 21 -6.52 1.15 -0.02
N LEU A 22 -5.35 1.62 0.43
CA LEU A 22 -4.78 2.91 0.00
C LEU A 22 -4.42 2.89 -1.49
N ILE A 23 -3.84 1.80 -2.00
CA ILE A 23 -3.56 1.63 -3.43
C ILE A 23 -4.84 1.83 -4.25
N LYS A 24 -5.90 1.09 -3.92
CA LYS A 24 -7.20 1.17 -4.63
C LYS A 24 -7.80 2.57 -4.52
N LYS A 25 -7.76 3.17 -3.33
CA LYS A 25 -8.31 4.50 -3.07
C LYS A 25 -7.63 5.58 -3.91
N TYR A 26 -6.30 5.58 -3.97
CA TYR A 26 -5.56 6.57 -4.75
C TYR A 26 -5.61 6.32 -6.26
N GLN A 27 -5.70 5.07 -6.71
CA GLN A 27 -6.01 4.76 -8.11
C GLN A 27 -7.41 5.26 -8.51
N MET A 28 -8.41 5.09 -7.65
CA MET A 28 -9.73 5.65 -7.89
C MET A 28 -9.67 7.18 -7.96
N TYR A 29 -8.98 7.83 -7.03
CA TYR A 29 -8.82 9.29 -7.03
C TYR A 29 -8.11 9.82 -8.27
N SER A 30 -7.08 9.12 -8.78
CA SER A 30 -6.41 9.54 -10.02
C SER A 30 -7.33 9.41 -11.24
N GLN A 31 -8.22 8.41 -11.26
CA GLN A 31 -9.19 8.21 -12.33
C GLN A 31 -10.35 9.21 -12.29
N THR A 32 -10.78 9.63 -11.09
CA THR A 32 -11.91 10.55 -10.92
C THR A 32 -11.50 12.03 -10.91
N SER A 33 -10.21 12.34 -10.77
CA SER A 33 -9.73 13.72 -10.75
C SER A 33 -9.56 14.27 -12.15
N THR A 34 -10.03 15.51 -12.37
CA THR A 34 -9.90 16.24 -13.63
C THR A 34 -8.65 17.12 -13.68
N ASP A 35 -8.06 17.42 -12.52
CA ASP A 35 -6.82 18.21 -12.43
C ASP A 35 -5.60 17.32 -12.71
N PRO A 36 -4.76 17.65 -13.73
CA PRO A 36 -3.61 16.83 -14.10
C PRO A 36 -2.56 16.68 -12.99
N GLN A 37 -2.35 17.71 -12.16
CA GLN A 37 -1.38 17.66 -11.06
C GLN A 37 -1.88 16.75 -9.94
N ILE A 38 -3.17 16.83 -9.61
CA ILE A 38 -3.79 15.95 -8.61
C ILE A 38 -3.79 14.50 -9.10
N LYS A 39 -4.14 14.25 -10.36
CA LYS A 39 -4.07 12.92 -10.96
C LYS A 39 -2.67 12.31 -10.82
N MET A 40 -1.65 13.04 -11.27
CA MET A 40 -0.25 12.59 -11.20
C MET A 40 0.18 12.34 -9.75
N LYS A 41 -0.25 13.19 -8.81
CA LYS A 41 0.06 13.02 -7.39
C LYS A 41 -0.59 11.76 -6.82
N CYS A 42 -1.84 11.47 -7.16
CA CYS A 42 -2.54 10.27 -6.73
C CYS A 42 -1.88 9.00 -7.30
N GLU A 43 -1.44 9.01 -8.57
CA GLU A 43 -0.69 7.89 -9.17
C GLU A 43 0.63 7.63 -8.44
N GLN A 44 1.39 8.69 -8.12
CA GLN A 44 2.63 8.58 -7.35
C GLN A 44 2.39 8.01 -5.95
N ILE A 45 1.30 8.43 -5.28
CA ILE A 45 0.95 7.93 -3.95
C ILE A 45 0.55 6.45 -4.03
N ALA A 46 -0.27 6.05 -5.00
CA ALA A 46 -0.63 4.65 -5.21
C ALA A 46 0.60 3.77 -5.46
N ALA A 47 1.55 4.22 -6.29
CA ALA A 47 2.81 3.51 -6.55
C ALA A 47 3.67 3.37 -5.29
N LYS A 48 3.69 4.39 -4.41
CA LYS A 48 4.40 4.31 -3.13
C LYS A 48 3.78 3.27 -2.20
N HIS A 49 2.45 3.24 -2.09
CA HIS A 49 1.76 2.21 -1.30
C HIS A 49 1.95 0.80 -1.87
N GLN A 50 1.99 0.64 -3.20
CA GLN A 50 2.35 -0.64 -3.82
C GLN A 50 3.75 -1.09 -3.38
N ASN A 51 4.74 -0.19 -3.40
CA ASN A 51 6.09 -0.54 -2.93
C ASN A 51 6.12 -0.94 -1.45
N HIS A 52 5.32 -0.29 -0.59
CA HIS A 52 5.20 -0.68 0.81
C HIS A 52 4.56 -2.07 0.96
N PHE A 53 3.48 -2.34 0.23
CA PHE A 53 2.81 -3.64 0.20
C PHE A 53 3.79 -4.75 -0.20
N ASP A 54 4.53 -4.56 -1.30
CA ASP A 54 5.49 -5.55 -1.80
C ASP A 54 6.60 -5.82 -0.77
N ARG A 55 7.08 -4.78 -0.07
CA ARG A 55 8.07 -4.92 1.01
C ARG A 55 7.53 -5.71 2.19
N LEU A 56 6.30 -5.47 2.61
CA LEU A 56 5.65 -6.23 3.69
C LEU A 56 5.40 -7.68 3.29
N MET A 57 4.99 -7.92 2.04
CA MET A 57 4.79 -9.28 1.52
C MET A 57 6.09 -10.09 1.53
N ASN A 58 7.21 -9.46 1.21
CA ASN A 58 8.55 -10.08 1.29
C ASN A 58 9.00 -10.39 2.73
N GLN A 59 8.32 -9.87 3.76
CA GLN A 59 8.58 -10.25 5.15
C GLN A 59 7.78 -11.48 5.60
N LEU A 60 6.77 -11.90 4.81
CA LEU A 60 5.93 -13.06 5.08
C LEU A 60 6.31 -14.31 4.25
N GLY A 61 7.21 -14.17 3.28
CA GLY A 61 7.75 -15.26 2.45
C GLY A 61 9.21 -15.53 2.74
#